data_AF-R9IEH7-F1
#
_entry.id   AF-R9IEH7-F1
#
_cell.length_a   1.000
_cell.length_b   1.000
_cell.length_c   1.000
_cell.angle_alpha   90.00
_cell.angle_beta   90.00
_cell.angle_gamma   90.00
#
_symmetry.space_group_name_H-M   'P 1'
#
loop_
_entity.id
_entity.type
_entity.pdbx_description
1 polymer ?
#
loop_
_entity_poly.entity_id
_entity_poly.type
_entity_poly.pdbx_seq_one_letter_code
_entity_poly.pdbx_strand_id
1 'polypeptide(L)'
;MKRIQWKSFLMICFILVVIVIALMFHRNIMQQDNKLDTWLGGFKYEEIVPHPSGELNYYTDYYITIWKHHNQYYAAVEGSGWQLDTWELAYVSGDDKMIEIISLQTLPGDSMYGRHERYDKGEMLVRLERDGEKIITEWGGMDHHTEASDAVRGDFFQQVK
;
A
#
# COMPACT_ATOMS: atom_id res chain seq x y z
N MET A 1 13.91 26.20 -55.38
CA MET A 1 14.39 26.20 -53.97
C MET A 1 13.29 26.31 -52.91
N LYS A 2 12.26 27.16 -53.03
CA LYS A 2 11.20 27.36 -51.99
C LYS A 2 10.42 26.10 -51.56
N ARG A 3 10.18 25.15 -52.47
CA ARG A 3 9.34 23.96 -52.21
C ARG A 3 10.01 22.90 -51.33
N ILE A 4 11.34 22.84 -51.34
CA ILE A 4 12.14 21.91 -50.51
C ILE A 4 12.18 22.43 -49.06
N GLN A 5 12.36 23.74 -48.88
CA GLN A 5 12.34 24.38 -47.55
C GLN A 5 10.98 24.26 -46.86
N TRP A 6 9.88 24.33 -47.60
CA TRP A 6 8.53 24.12 -47.05
C TRP A 6 8.32 22.69 -46.53
N LYS A 7 8.78 21.67 -47.27
CA LYS A 7 8.68 20.27 -46.83
C LYS A 7 9.54 20.01 -45.60
N SER A 8 10.75 20.56 -45.55
CA SER A 8 11.62 20.49 -44.36
C SER A 8 10.98 21.18 -43.14
N PHE A 9 10.34 22.33 -43.34
CA PHE A 9 9.62 23.04 -42.28
C PHE A 9 8.44 22.22 -41.74
N LEU A 10 7.61 21.64 -42.62
CA LEU A 10 6.51 20.75 -42.21
C LEU A 10 7.01 19.51 -41.45
N MET A 11 8.13 18.93 -41.88
CA MET A 11 8.73 17.77 -41.20
C MET A 11 9.23 18.14 -39.80
N ILE A 12 9.84 19.31 -39.63
CA ILE A 12 10.28 19.80 -38.30
C ILE A 12 9.06 20.02 -37.39
N CYS A 13 7.99 20.65 -37.89
CA CYS A 13 6.76 20.82 -37.11
C CYS A 13 6.16 19.48 -36.69
N PHE A 14 6.16 18.49 -37.58
CA PHE A 14 5.67 17.15 -37.25
C PHE A 14 6.50 16.48 -36.15
N ILE A 15 7.83 16.55 -36.24
CA ILE A 15 8.73 16.01 -35.20
C ILE A 15 8.48 16.69 -33.85
N LEU A 16 8.32 18.02 -33.83
CA LEU A 16 8.02 18.77 -32.61
C LEU A 16 6.69 18.34 -31.98
N VAL A 17 5.65 18.12 -32.80
CA VAL A 17 4.35 17.62 -32.32
C VAL A 17 4.49 16.23 -31.70
N VAL A 18 5.23 15.31 -32.34
CA VAL A 18 5.48 13.97 -31.81
C VAL A 18 6.24 14.03 -30.48
N ILE A 19 7.26 14.89 -30.36
CA ILE A 19 8.01 15.10 -29.12
C ILE A 19 7.09 15.61 -28.00
N VAL A 20 6.24 16.60 -28.28
CA VAL A 20 5.29 17.14 -27.30
C VAL A 20 4.32 16.05 -26.83
N ILE A 21 3.78 15.25 -27.74
CA ILE A 21 2.90 14.12 -27.40
C ILE A 21 3.64 13.12 -26.50
N ALA A 22 4.86 12.72 -26.85
CA ALA A 22 5.66 11.80 -26.04
C ALA A 22 5.94 12.36 -24.63
N LEU A 23 6.25 13.66 -24.52
CA LEU A 23 6.44 14.33 -23.23
C LEU A 23 5.15 14.37 -22.40
N MET A 24 3.99 14.58 -23.03
CA MET A 24 2.69 14.55 -22.33
C MET A 24 2.36 13.14 -21.82
N PHE A 25 2.61 12.10 -22.60
CA PHE A 25 2.44 10.72 -22.16
C PHE A 25 3.37 10.37 -21.00
N HIS A 26 4.65 10.74 -21.09
CA HIS A 26 5.62 10.51 -20.02
C HIS A 26 5.23 11.23 -18.72
N ARG A 27 4.78 12.49 -18.83
CA ARG A 27 4.31 13.27 -17.68
C ARG A 27 3.05 12.68 -17.04
N ASN A 28 2.11 12.18 -17.83
CA ASN A 28 0.91 11.52 -17.29
C ASN A 28 1.26 10.23 -16.54
N ILE A 29 2.19 9.43 -17.06
CA ILE A 29 2.70 8.24 -16.38
C ILE A 29 3.31 8.64 -15.03
N MET A 30 4.21 9.63 -15.02
CA MET A 30 4.84 10.14 -13.80
C MET A 30 3.85 10.76 -12.79
N GLN A 31 2.78 11.41 -13.25
CA GLN A 31 1.74 11.94 -12.36
C GLN A 31 0.85 10.85 -11.78
N GLN A 32 0.55 9.81 -12.54
CA GLN A 32 -0.18 8.65 -12.03
C GLN A 32 0.66 7.91 -10.98
N ASP A 33 1.97 7.81 -11.22
CA ASP A 33 2.95 7.25 -10.29
C ASP A 33 3.17 8.07 -9.02
N ASN A 34 2.66 9.30 -8.88
CA ASN A 34 2.84 10.09 -7.65
C ASN A 34 1.57 10.14 -6.78
N LYS A 35 0.46 9.55 -7.21
CA LYS A 35 -0.79 9.59 -6.43
C LYS A 35 -0.68 8.83 -5.11
N LEU A 36 0.08 7.73 -5.12
CA LEU A 36 0.33 6.90 -3.96
C LEU A 36 1.37 7.49 -2.99
N ASP A 37 2.06 8.58 -3.36
CA ASP A 37 3.08 9.19 -2.49
C ASP A 37 2.49 9.72 -1.17
N THR A 38 1.19 10.03 -1.15
CA THR A 38 0.47 10.44 0.07
C THR A 38 0.38 9.31 1.10
N TRP A 39 0.58 8.06 0.68
CA TRP A 39 0.58 6.88 1.54
C TRP A 39 1.97 6.48 2.03
N LEU A 40 3.04 7.18 1.63
CA LEU A 40 4.39 6.86 2.11
C LEU A 40 4.51 7.13 3.62
N GLY A 41 5.28 6.28 4.30
CA GLY A 41 5.55 6.39 5.73
C GLY A 41 4.92 5.27 6.56
N GLY A 42 4.87 5.49 7.87
CA GLY A 42 4.40 4.52 8.84
C GLY A 42 2.92 4.68 9.20
N PHE A 43 2.23 3.58 9.45
CA PHE A 43 0.88 3.52 9.97
C PHE A 43 0.86 2.57 11.16
N LYS A 44 0.15 2.94 12.21
CA LYS A 44 0.06 2.11 13.43
C LYS A 44 -1.37 1.91 13.89
N TYR A 45 -1.61 0.76 14.51
CA TYR A 45 -2.82 0.44 15.24
C TYR A 45 -2.46 -0.38 16.48
N GLU A 46 -3.10 -0.08 17.60
CA GLU A 46 -2.91 -0.77 18.88
C GLU A 46 -4.27 -1.35 19.28
N GLU A 47 -4.36 -2.67 19.32
CA GLU A 47 -5.56 -3.41 19.71
C GLU A 47 -5.45 -3.83 21.18
N ILE A 48 -6.52 -3.58 21.95
CA ILE A 48 -6.60 -3.93 23.36
C ILE A 48 -7.88 -4.74 23.59
N VAL A 49 -7.72 -6.04 23.85
CA VAL A 49 -8.85 -6.96 24.09
C VAL A 49 -8.86 -7.38 25.55
N PRO A 50 -9.94 -7.13 26.31
CA PRO A 50 -10.05 -7.61 27.69
C PRO A 50 -9.98 -9.13 27.76
N HIS A 51 -9.19 -9.68 28.67
CA HIS A 51 -9.17 -11.11 28.95
C HIS A 51 -10.52 -11.54 29.55
N PRO A 52 -11.06 -12.74 29.24
CA PRO A 52 -12.34 -13.21 29.79
C PRO A 52 -12.43 -13.24 31.33
N SER A 53 -11.29 -13.31 32.03
CA SER A 53 -11.22 -13.21 33.49
C SER A 53 -11.50 -11.81 34.03
N GLY A 54 -11.39 -10.77 33.20
CA GLY A 54 -11.55 -9.36 33.59
C GLY A 54 -10.35 -8.76 34.33
N GLU A 55 -9.26 -9.51 34.53
CA GLU A 55 -8.12 -9.09 35.36
C GLU A 55 -6.94 -8.53 34.55
N LEU A 56 -6.92 -8.76 33.24
CA LEU A 56 -5.84 -8.33 32.35
C LEU A 56 -6.38 -8.05 30.95
N ASN A 57 -5.57 -7.40 30.12
CA ASN A 57 -5.84 -7.17 28.71
C ASN A 57 -4.79 -7.87 27.85
N TYR A 58 -5.22 -8.34 26.69
CA TYR A 58 -4.37 -8.71 25.58
C TYR A 58 -4.06 -7.47 24.75
N TYR A 59 -2.80 -7.35 24.35
CA TYR A 59 -2.30 -6.23 23.54
C TYR A 59 -1.75 -6.79 22.24
N THR A 60 -2.14 -6.17 21.14
CA THR A 60 -1.60 -6.48 19.81
C THR A 60 -1.29 -5.19 19.08
N ASP A 61 -0.02 -5.03 18.69
CA ASP A 61 0.46 -3.86 17.97
C ASP A 61 0.62 -4.22 16.49
N TYR A 62 0.14 -3.33 15.62
CA TYR A 62 0.28 -3.43 14.17
C TYR A 62 1.03 -2.22 13.64
N TYR A 63 1.99 -2.48 12.75
CA TYR A 63 2.76 -1.45 12.07
C TYR A 63 2.89 -1.75 10.58
N ILE A 64 2.63 -0.74 9.77
CA ILE A 64 2.76 -0.82 8.31
C ILE A 64 3.69 0.30 7.87
N THR A 65 4.79 -0.03 7.22
CA THR A 65 5.66 0.96 6.58
C THR A 65 5.53 0.86 5.09
N ILE A 66 5.12 1.94 4.42
CA ILE A 66 4.99 2.00 2.96
C ILE A 66 6.15 2.81 2.37
N TRP A 67 6.81 2.26 1.35
CA TRP A 67 7.86 2.95 0.61
C TRP A 67 7.76 2.74 -0.90
N LYS A 68 8.48 3.57 -1.64
CA LYS A 68 8.61 3.50 -3.10
C LYS A 68 10.00 3.00 -3.48
N HIS A 69 10.07 2.01 -4.36
CA HIS A 69 11.31 1.51 -4.93
C HIS A 69 11.14 1.22 -6.42
N HIS A 70 12.02 1.77 -7.27
CA HIS A 70 11.92 1.68 -8.74
C HIS A 70 10.50 1.92 -9.27
N ASN A 71 9.84 2.96 -8.76
CA ASN A 71 8.50 3.38 -9.19
C ASN A 71 7.37 2.38 -8.88
N GLN A 72 7.62 1.45 -7.96
CA GLN A 72 6.63 0.55 -7.40
C GLN A 72 6.52 0.80 -5.90
N TYR A 73 5.35 0.48 -5.34
CA TYR A 73 5.07 0.70 -3.93
C TYR A 73 5.05 -0.64 -3.20
N TYR A 74 5.72 -0.65 -2.06
CA TYR A 74 5.89 -1.81 -1.22
C TYR A 74 5.55 -1.45 0.21
N ALA A 75 5.18 -2.46 0.99
CA ALA A 75 4.96 -2.33 2.41
C ALA A 75 5.67 -3.43 3.19
N ALA A 76 6.09 -3.09 4.40
CA ALA A 76 6.46 -4.05 5.43
C ALA A 76 5.33 -4.00 6.45
N VAL A 77 4.77 -5.16 6.75
CA VAL A 77 3.66 -5.31 7.66
C VAL A 77 4.14 -6.13 8.84
N GLU A 78 4.11 -5.51 10.01
CA GLU A 78 4.54 -6.07 11.27
C GLU A 78 3.34 -6.12 12.21
N GLY A 79 3.17 -7.24 12.89
CA GLY A 79 2.17 -7.40 13.93
C GLY A 79 2.72 -8.28 15.04
N SER A 80 2.66 -7.80 16.27
CA SER A 80 3.15 -8.52 17.43
C SER A 80 2.19 -8.39 18.59
N GLY A 81 1.83 -9.50 19.20
CA GLY A 81 0.97 -9.49 20.37
C GLY A 81 0.31 -10.81 20.66
N TRP A 82 -0.89 -10.73 21.24
CA TRP A 82 -1.65 -11.92 21.59
C TRP A 82 -2.06 -12.70 20.33
N GLN A 83 -1.51 -13.91 20.17
CA GLN A 83 -1.75 -14.81 19.04
C GLN A 83 -1.34 -14.27 17.66
N LEU A 84 -0.68 -13.11 17.61
CA LEU A 84 -0.14 -12.52 16.39
C LEU A 84 1.37 -12.38 16.46
N ASP A 85 2.02 -12.92 15.43
CA ASP A 85 3.45 -12.77 15.18
C ASP A 85 3.62 -12.79 13.66
N THR A 86 3.47 -11.62 13.02
CA THR A 86 3.46 -11.48 11.55
C THR A 86 4.50 -10.48 11.10
N TRP A 87 5.39 -10.89 10.21
CA TRP A 87 6.34 -9.99 9.53
C TRP A 87 6.30 -10.31 8.04
N GLU A 88 5.76 -9.39 7.24
CA GLU A 88 5.40 -9.66 5.84
C GLU A 88 5.85 -8.53 4.92
N LEU A 89 6.43 -8.89 3.78
CA LEU A 89 6.66 -7.98 2.66
C LEU A 89 5.41 -8.00 1.78
N ALA A 90 4.95 -6.83 1.37
CA ALA A 90 3.74 -6.68 0.57
C ALA A 90 3.93 -5.70 -0.59
N TYR A 91 3.11 -5.86 -1.62
CA TYR A 91 2.91 -4.91 -2.69
C TYR A 91 1.77 -3.95 -2.32
N VAL A 92 1.87 -2.69 -2.73
CA VAL A 92 0.80 -1.70 -2.52
C VAL A 92 0.20 -1.31 -3.86
N SER A 93 -1.11 -1.48 -3.97
CA SER A 93 -1.90 -1.16 -5.17
C SER A 93 -3.02 -0.19 -4.83
N GLY A 94 -3.40 0.69 -5.75
CA GLY A 94 -4.51 1.62 -5.56
C GLY A 94 -4.19 3.04 -6.04
N ASP A 95 -4.73 4.04 -5.33
CA ASP A 95 -4.57 5.45 -5.64
C ASP A 95 -4.46 6.33 -4.37
N ASP A 96 -4.62 7.64 -4.55
CA ASP A 96 -4.53 8.64 -3.48
C ASP A 96 -5.64 8.53 -2.43
N LYS A 97 -6.71 7.79 -2.71
CA LYS A 97 -7.87 7.62 -1.83
C LYS A 97 -7.93 6.27 -1.18
N MET A 98 -7.55 5.21 -1.88
CA MET A 98 -7.66 3.84 -1.38
C MET A 98 -6.47 3.01 -1.86
N ILE A 99 -5.92 2.22 -0.94
CA ILE A 99 -4.85 1.26 -1.21
C ILE A 99 -5.19 -0.12 -0.66
N GLU A 100 -4.68 -1.13 -1.34
CA GLU A 100 -4.64 -2.52 -0.89
C GLU A 100 -3.19 -2.90 -0.63
N ILE A 101 -2.97 -3.57 0.50
CA ILE A 101 -1.68 -4.12 0.88
C ILE A 101 -1.77 -5.63 0.66
N ILE A 102 -0.93 -6.14 -0.25
CA ILE A 102 -1.07 -7.45 -0.85
C ILE A 102 0.18 -8.28 -0.56
N SER A 103 0.00 -9.46 0.04
CA SER A 103 1.06 -10.39 0.42
C SER A 103 2.03 -10.70 -0.73
N LEU A 104 3.34 -10.67 -0.44
CA LEU A 104 4.39 -11.10 -1.36
C LEU A 104 5.25 -12.21 -0.78
N GLN A 105 5.70 -12.05 0.46
CA GLN A 105 6.68 -12.91 1.10
C GLN A 105 6.79 -12.62 2.60
N THR A 106 6.79 -13.70 3.39
CA THR A 106 7.10 -13.66 4.82
C THR A 106 8.56 -13.30 5.06
N LEU A 107 8.78 -12.35 5.98
CA LEU A 107 10.08 -11.76 6.29
C LEU A 107 10.75 -12.43 7.50
N PRO A 108 12.11 -12.32 7.60
CA PRO A 108 12.81 -12.71 8.82
C PRO A 108 12.31 -11.91 10.01
N GLY A 109 11.73 -12.61 10.99
CA GLY A 109 11.07 -12.01 12.15
C GLY A 109 9.74 -12.70 12.45
N ASP A 110 9.12 -13.26 11.41
CA ASP A 110 7.97 -14.14 11.54
C ASP A 110 8.39 -15.56 11.94
N SER A 111 7.65 -16.19 12.87
CA SER A 111 7.84 -17.59 13.26
C SER A 111 7.67 -18.61 12.13
N MET A 112 7.01 -18.27 11.03
CA MET A 112 6.85 -19.11 9.84
C MET A 112 7.98 -18.95 8.82
N TYR A 113 8.83 -17.94 8.96
CA TYR A 113 9.91 -17.65 8.01
C TYR A 113 10.80 -18.87 7.73
N GLY A 114 10.98 -19.18 6.45
CA GLY A 114 11.77 -20.32 5.99
C GLY A 114 11.12 -21.69 6.17
N ARG A 115 9.89 -21.75 6.71
CA ARG A 115 9.09 -22.98 6.83
C ARG A 115 7.95 -23.01 5.82
N HIS A 116 7.18 -21.93 5.76
CA HIS A 116 6.11 -21.67 4.80
C HIS A 116 5.79 -20.17 4.80
N GLU A 117 5.11 -19.69 3.76
CA GLU A 117 4.57 -18.33 3.75
C GLU A 117 3.39 -18.26 4.74
N ARG A 118 3.31 -17.17 5.51
CA ARG A 118 2.21 -16.95 6.47
C ARG A 118 0.88 -16.73 5.76
N TYR A 119 0.90 -15.98 4.67
CA TYR A 119 -0.26 -15.64 3.85
C TYR A 119 -0.08 -16.17 2.45
N ASP A 120 -1.18 -16.40 1.74
CA ASP A 120 -1.11 -16.80 0.35
C ASP A 120 -0.54 -15.65 -0.48
N LYS A 121 0.37 -15.96 -1.41
CA LYS A 121 0.96 -14.92 -2.27
C LYS A 121 -0.15 -14.27 -3.12
N GLY A 122 -0.25 -12.95 -3.04
CA GLY A 122 -1.31 -12.19 -3.71
C GLY A 122 -2.59 -12.03 -2.89
N GLU A 123 -2.62 -12.54 -1.66
CA GLU A 123 -3.70 -12.30 -0.71
C GLU A 123 -3.72 -10.83 -0.25
N MET A 124 -4.91 -10.24 -0.20
CA MET A 124 -5.09 -8.91 0.36
C MET A 124 -5.06 -9.02 1.89
N LEU A 125 -4.07 -8.37 2.51
CA LEU A 125 -3.86 -8.39 3.95
C LEU A 125 -4.76 -7.38 4.66
N VAL A 126 -4.76 -6.16 4.13
CA VAL A 126 -5.56 -5.04 4.62
C VAL A 126 -5.76 -4.02 3.50
N ARG A 127 -6.92 -3.37 3.48
CA ARG A 127 -7.22 -2.22 2.62
C ARG A 127 -7.36 -0.97 3.48
N LEU A 128 -6.77 0.14 3.03
CA LEU A 128 -6.83 1.43 3.71
C LEU A 128 -7.49 2.46 2.77
N GLU A 129 -8.44 3.24 3.30
CA GLU A 129 -9.16 4.27 2.56
C GLU A 129 -9.16 5.58 3.36
N ARG A 130 -8.79 6.69 2.73
CA ARG A 130 -8.84 8.02 3.34
C ARG A 130 -10.27 8.54 3.33
N ASP A 131 -10.82 8.76 4.53
CA ASP A 131 -12.07 9.50 4.73
C ASP A 131 -11.79 10.75 5.57
N GLY A 132 -11.43 11.84 4.88
CA GLY A 132 -10.97 13.07 5.51
C GLY A 132 -9.65 12.88 6.27
N GLU A 133 -9.68 13.03 7.59
CA GLU A 133 -8.53 12.81 8.48
C GLU A 133 -8.40 11.36 8.95
N LYS A 134 -9.40 10.52 8.69
CA LYS A 134 -9.46 9.13 9.15
C LYS A 134 -8.96 8.17 8.07
N ILE A 135 -8.52 7.00 8.51
CA ILE A 135 -8.17 5.88 7.64
C ILE A 135 -9.12 4.74 7.93
N ILE A 136 -10.11 4.58 7.05
CA ILE A 136 -11.01 3.45 7.08
C ILE A 136 -10.23 2.21 6.61
N THR A 137 -10.13 1.25 7.48
CA THR A 137 -9.37 0.02 7.34
C THR A 137 -10.35 -1.11 7.10
N GLU A 138 -10.08 -1.99 6.15
CA GLU A 138 -10.80 -3.24 5.93
C GLU A 138 -9.81 -4.40 6.01
N TRP A 139 -9.99 -5.28 6.99
CA TRP A 139 -9.12 -6.43 7.24
C TRP A 139 -9.35 -7.54 6.19
N GLY A 140 -8.27 -8.17 5.77
CA GLY A 140 -8.27 -9.33 4.88
C GLY A 140 -7.60 -10.52 5.54
N GLY A 141 -6.53 -11.06 4.94
CA GLY A 141 -5.78 -12.20 5.48
C GLY A 141 -5.22 -12.01 6.89
N MET A 142 -5.05 -10.75 7.32
CA MET A 142 -4.61 -10.38 8.67
C MET A 142 -5.73 -10.30 9.72
N ASP A 143 -6.97 -10.65 9.36
CA ASP A 143 -8.05 -10.69 10.34
C ASP A 143 -7.85 -11.85 11.32
N HIS A 144 -7.50 -11.51 12.57
CA HIS A 144 -7.28 -12.48 13.65
C HIS A 144 -8.38 -12.45 14.72
N HIS A 145 -9.51 -11.77 14.47
CA HIS A 145 -10.60 -11.69 15.45
C HIS A 145 -11.38 -13.03 15.51
N THR A 146 -11.03 -13.88 16.48
CA THR A 146 -11.58 -15.24 16.62
C THR A 146 -13.06 -15.31 17.04
N GLU A 147 -13.64 -14.26 17.63
CA GLU A 147 -15.05 -14.26 18.06
C GLU A 147 -15.71 -12.89 17.76
N ALA A 148 -16.50 -12.86 16.69
CA ALA A 148 -17.49 -11.86 16.29
C ALA A 148 -17.43 -10.46 16.96
N SER A 149 -16.95 -9.49 16.19
CA SER A 149 -17.34 -8.09 16.28
C SER A 149 -17.48 -7.60 14.85
N ASP A 150 -18.66 -7.12 14.47
CA ASP A 150 -19.19 -6.88 13.10
C ASP A 150 -18.43 -5.86 12.23
N ALA A 151 -17.14 -5.61 12.48
CA ALA A 151 -16.36 -4.63 11.78
C ALA A 151 -15.03 -5.20 11.29
N VAL A 152 -15.10 -6.05 10.25
CA VAL A 152 -13.98 -6.23 9.30
C VAL A 152 -13.51 -4.87 8.78
N ARG A 153 -14.38 -3.84 8.83
CA ARG A 153 -14.11 -2.47 8.39
C ARG A 153 -14.29 -1.44 9.52
N GLY A 154 -13.30 -0.61 9.78
CA GLY A 154 -13.32 0.38 10.86
C GLY A 154 -12.17 1.41 10.80
N ASP A 155 -12.17 2.37 11.71
CA ASP A 155 -11.10 3.39 11.84
C ASP A 155 -10.04 2.87 12.81
N PHE A 156 -9.05 2.10 12.28
CA PHE A 156 -8.05 1.40 13.08
C PHE A 156 -6.67 2.05 12.98
N PHE A 157 -6.15 2.21 11.76
CA PHE A 157 -4.81 2.73 11.55
C PHE A 157 -4.73 4.25 11.59
N GLN A 158 -3.63 4.76 12.12
CA GLN A 158 -3.26 6.17 12.04
C GLN A 158 -1.88 6.32 11.41
N GLN A 159 -1.73 7.31 10.53
CA GLN A 159 -0.42 7.64 9.96
C GLN A 159 0.48 8.27 11.04
N VAL A 160 1.68 7.72 11.20
CA VAL A 160 2.69 8.22 12.13
C VAL A 160 3.33 9.47 11.51
N LYS A 161 3.43 10.54 12.30
CA LYS A 161 4.04 11.81 11.91
C LYS A 161 5.56 11.78 11.96
#